data_AF-D5UQR8-F1
#
_entry.id   AF-D5UQR8-F1
#
_cell.length_a   1.000
_cell.length_b   1.000
_cell.length_c   1.000
_cell.angle_alpha   90.00
_cell.angle_beta   90.00
_cell.angle_gamma   90.00
#
_symmetry.space_group_name_H-M   'P 1'
#
loop_
_entity.id
_entity.type
_entity.pdbx_description
1 polymer ?
#
loop_
_entity_poly.entity_id
_entity_poly.type
_entity_poly.pdbx_seq_one_letter_code
_entity_poly.pdbx_strand_id
1 'polypeptide(L)'
;MAEWEEPTLPGMPAPPARSSGRPAAAGPAPRRAFTTAPPPRAITAFTAKLVPIETGCVIFTGAISTPDGYGRVTITLPGTSKPVTVSAHRFAFWTHHGALPDEGVLEHHCNEPLCVRIATDHVHASTQSANLIHAINSGRHHNSETVVDSARRADHSRAVRALVIDGFDAGEYRKIRTNHATAAVTLPLF
;
A
#
# COMPACT_ATOMS: atom_id res chain seq x y z
N MET A 1 -31.54 -6.19 -13.10
CA MET A 1 -30.62 -5.54 -12.14
C MET A 1 -29.32 -6.30 -12.26
N ALA A 2 -28.25 -5.70 -12.76
CA ALA A 2 -26.97 -6.40 -12.83
C ALA A 2 -26.48 -6.63 -11.39
N GLU A 3 -26.27 -7.88 -11.00
CA GLU A 3 -25.44 -8.19 -9.83
C GLU A 3 -24.04 -7.64 -10.14
N TRP A 4 -23.66 -6.58 -9.42
CA TRP A 4 -22.29 -6.08 -9.48
C TRP A 4 -21.46 -7.03 -8.64
N GLU A 5 -20.82 -7.99 -9.29
CA GLU A 5 -19.85 -8.86 -8.64
C GLU A 5 -18.70 -8.00 -8.08
N GLU A 6 -18.49 -8.09 -6.77
CA GLU A 6 -17.57 -7.21 -6.05
C GLU A 6 -16.13 -7.52 -6.51
N PRO A 7 -15.41 -6.56 -7.12
CA PRO A 7 -14.14 -6.87 -7.77
C PRO A 7 -13.10 -7.27 -6.73
N THR A 8 -12.77 -8.56 -6.70
CA THR A 8 -11.62 -9.06 -5.96
C THR A 8 -10.35 -8.61 -6.67
N LEU A 9 -9.53 -7.82 -5.98
CA LEU A 9 -8.23 -7.40 -6.52
C LEU A 9 -7.33 -8.64 -6.67
N PRO A 10 -6.54 -8.77 -7.75
CA PRO A 10 -5.63 -9.89 -7.97
C PRO A 10 -4.72 -10.13 -6.76
N GLY A 11 -4.64 -11.39 -6.31
CA GLY A 11 -3.79 -11.80 -5.19
C GLY A 11 -4.25 -11.30 -3.81
N MET A 12 -5.50 -10.86 -3.67
CA MET A 12 -6.06 -10.37 -2.40
C MET A 12 -7.03 -11.36 -1.79
N PRO A 13 -7.18 -11.37 -0.44
CA PRO A 13 -8.25 -12.12 0.18
C PRO A 13 -9.62 -11.62 -0.30
N ALA A 14 -10.66 -12.42 -0.08
CA ALA A 14 -12.03 -11.96 -0.30
C ALA A 14 -12.29 -10.69 0.54
N PRO A 15 -12.96 -9.67 -0.01
CA PRO A 15 -13.33 -8.49 0.76
C PRO A 15 -14.21 -8.91 1.94
N PRO A 16 -14.10 -8.24 3.11
CA PRO A 16 -14.99 -8.52 4.22
C PRO A 16 -16.43 -8.23 3.79
N ALA A 17 -17.38 -9.04 4.26
CA ALA A 17 -18.80 -8.77 4.05
C ALA A 17 -19.12 -7.36 4.56
N ARG A 18 -19.68 -6.50 3.71
CA ARG A 18 -20.09 -5.14 4.10
C ARG A 18 -21.13 -5.27 5.20
N SER A 19 -20.77 -4.93 6.44
CA SER A 19 -21.77 -4.82 7.49
C SER A 19 -22.68 -3.63 7.15
N SER A 20 -23.99 -3.81 7.20
CA SER A 20 -24.97 -2.72 7.14
C SER A 20 -24.97 -1.88 8.43
N GLY A 21 -23.79 -1.71 9.04
CA GLY A 21 -23.60 -1.12 10.35
C GLY A 21 -24.06 0.32 10.39
N ARG A 22 -24.92 0.62 11.36
CA ARG A 22 -25.39 1.97 11.72
C ARG A 22 -24.20 2.94 11.80
N PRO A 23 -24.30 4.17 11.26
CA PRO A 23 -23.19 5.11 11.33
C PRO A 23 -22.78 5.33 12.79
N ALA A 24 -21.47 5.27 13.04
CA ALA A 24 -20.90 5.57 14.34
C ALA A 24 -21.28 7.00 14.77
N ALA A 25 -21.42 7.20 16.09
CA ALA A 25 -21.86 8.45 16.69
C ALA A 25 -21.00 9.66 16.26
N ALA A 26 -21.65 10.82 16.19
CA ALA A 26 -21.11 12.08 15.67
C ALA A 26 -19.89 12.59 16.46
N GLY A 27 -18.70 12.19 16.01
CA GLY A 27 -17.48 12.98 16.15
C GLY A 27 -17.42 14.11 15.11
N PRO A 28 -16.41 15.01 15.17
CA PRO A 28 -16.21 16.03 14.14
C PRO A 28 -16.16 15.38 12.75
N ALA A 29 -16.89 15.95 11.79
CA ALA A 29 -17.11 15.35 10.48
C ALA A 29 -15.80 14.83 9.85
N PRO A 30 -15.77 13.59 9.35
CA PRO A 30 -14.56 13.02 8.75
C PRO A 30 -14.11 13.92 7.58
N ARG A 31 -12.80 14.04 7.38
CA ARG A 31 -12.23 14.79 6.25
C ARG A 31 -12.77 14.19 4.95
N ARG A 32 -13.81 14.85 4.41
CA ARG A 32 -14.66 14.46 3.28
C ARG A 32 -13.84 13.99 2.07
N ALA A 33 -13.91 12.70 1.71
CA ALA A 33 -13.67 12.20 0.34
C ALA A 33 -13.77 10.65 0.18
N PHE A 34 -13.59 9.86 1.24
CA PHE A 34 -13.30 8.41 1.09
C PHE A 34 -14.23 7.48 1.90
N THR A 35 -15.44 7.95 2.22
CA THR A 35 -16.45 7.18 2.97
C THR A 35 -17.38 6.35 2.07
N THR A 36 -17.26 6.49 0.74
CA THR A 36 -18.00 5.73 -0.27
C THR A 36 -17.03 4.98 -1.16
N ALA A 37 -17.48 3.93 -1.85
CA ALA A 37 -16.61 3.13 -2.71
C ALA A 37 -15.97 3.98 -3.84
N PRO A 38 -14.73 3.68 -4.26
CA PRO A 38 -14.10 4.38 -5.38
C PRO A 38 -14.90 4.20 -6.69
N PRO A 39 -14.77 5.13 -7.66
CA PRO A 39 -15.43 4.99 -8.96
C PRO A 39 -15.02 3.68 -9.67
N PRO A 40 -15.94 2.92 -10.29
CA PRO A 40 -15.63 1.65 -10.97
C PRO A 40 -14.51 1.78 -12.01
N ARG A 41 -14.53 2.84 -12.83
CA ARG A 41 -13.46 3.14 -13.81
C ARG A 41 -12.07 3.25 -13.17
N ALA A 42 -11.99 3.79 -11.95
CA ALA A 42 -10.72 3.94 -11.23
C ALA A 42 -10.25 2.59 -10.70
N ILE A 43 -11.17 1.75 -10.21
CA ILE A 43 -10.88 0.38 -9.77
C ILE A 43 -10.35 -0.45 -10.95
N THR A 44 -11.00 -0.40 -12.12
CA THR A 44 -10.52 -1.10 -13.32
C THR A 44 -9.13 -0.62 -13.75
N ALA A 45 -8.92 0.69 -13.84
CA ALA A 45 -7.63 1.27 -14.23
C ALA A 45 -6.51 1.00 -13.20
N PHE A 46 -6.86 0.82 -11.92
CA PHE A 46 -5.94 0.42 -10.86
C PHE A 46 -5.58 -1.06 -10.96
N THR A 47 -6.59 -1.92 -11.10
CA THR A 47 -6.45 -3.39 -11.19
C THR A 47 -5.55 -3.80 -12.35
N ALA A 48 -5.67 -3.13 -13.50
CA ALA A 48 -4.82 -3.35 -14.68
C ALA A 48 -3.32 -3.07 -14.44
N LYS A 49 -2.95 -2.46 -13.30
CA LYS A 49 -1.57 -2.14 -12.92
C LYS A 49 -1.07 -3.00 -11.75
N LEU A 50 -1.75 -4.09 -11.42
CA LEU A 50 -1.39 -4.96 -10.31
C LEU A 50 -0.76 -6.24 -10.83
N VAL A 51 0.43 -6.56 -10.30
CA VAL A 51 1.16 -7.78 -10.65
C VAL A 51 1.50 -8.54 -9.36
N PRO A 52 0.85 -9.69 -9.10
CA PRO A 52 1.28 -10.61 -8.06
C PRO A 52 2.68 -11.15 -8.36
N ILE A 53 3.54 -11.23 -7.35
CA ILE A 53 4.90 -11.79 -7.45
C ILE A 53 5.08 -12.94 -6.46
N GLU A 54 6.10 -13.78 -6.68
CA GLU A 54 6.34 -15.01 -5.92
C GLU A 54 6.56 -14.79 -4.41
N THR A 55 6.95 -13.58 -4.01
CA THR A 55 7.11 -13.22 -2.58
C THR A 55 5.77 -13.00 -1.86
N GLY A 56 4.64 -13.18 -2.56
CA GLY A 56 3.30 -12.90 -2.06
C GLY A 56 2.89 -11.43 -2.19
N CYS A 57 3.80 -10.51 -2.52
CA CYS A 57 3.42 -9.12 -2.75
C CYS A 57 2.56 -8.98 -4.02
N VAL A 58 1.70 -7.96 -4.03
CA VAL A 58 1.01 -7.50 -5.24
C VAL A 58 1.56 -6.12 -5.56
N ILE A 59 2.37 -6.03 -6.62
CA ILE A 59 3.11 -4.82 -6.97
C ILE A 59 2.26 -3.91 -7.86
N PHE A 60 2.14 -2.65 -7.46
CA PHE A 60 1.57 -1.61 -8.29
C PHE A 60 2.59 -1.06 -9.30
N THR A 61 2.29 -1.17 -10.59
CA THR A 61 3.18 -0.77 -11.69
C THR A 61 2.85 0.61 -12.29
N GLY A 62 2.06 1.42 -11.58
CA GLY A 62 1.69 2.76 -12.01
C GLY A 62 2.68 3.87 -11.62
N ALA A 63 2.14 5.08 -11.39
CA ALA A 63 2.95 6.26 -11.07
C ALA A 63 3.61 6.11 -9.69
N ILE A 64 4.88 6.54 -9.60
CA ILE A 64 5.68 6.54 -8.37
C ILE A 64 5.98 7.99 -8.00
N SER A 65 5.68 8.38 -6.77
CA SER A 65 5.99 9.72 -6.26
C SER A 65 7.46 9.85 -5.85
N THR A 66 7.98 11.07 -5.95
CA THR A 66 9.36 11.44 -5.56
C THR A 66 9.28 12.60 -4.56
N PRO A 67 10.07 12.60 -3.48
CA PRO A 67 11.12 11.62 -3.13
C PRO A 67 10.61 10.39 -2.36
N ASP A 68 9.34 10.37 -1.95
CA ASP A 68 8.83 9.38 -1.00
C ASP A 68 8.80 7.94 -1.52
N GLY A 69 8.72 7.72 -2.84
CA GLY A 69 8.83 6.41 -3.49
C GLY A 69 7.59 5.53 -3.44
N TYR A 70 6.44 6.06 -2.99
CA TYR A 70 5.18 5.32 -2.97
C TYR A 70 4.45 5.40 -4.31
N GLY A 71 3.73 4.33 -4.63
CA GLY A 71 2.77 4.34 -5.72
C GLY A 71 1.67 5.39 -5.51
N ARG A 72 1.23 6.04 -6.59
CA ARG A 72 0.16 7.05 -6.58
C ARG A 72 -0.96 6.72 -7.55
N VAL A 73 -2.18 7.02 -7.11
CA VAL A 73 -3.39 6.91 -7.92
C VAL A 73 -4.09 8.25 -7.87
N THR A 74 -4.31 8.85 -9.04
CA THR A 74 -5.08 10.09 -9.18
C THR A 74 -6.44 9.75 -9.75
N ILE A 75 -7.50 10.20 -9.07
CA ILE A 75 -8.88 9.91 -9.43
C ILE A 75 -9.72 11.18 -9.39
N THR A 76 -10.78 11.21 -10.18
CA THR A 76 -11.83 12.23 -10.08
C THR A 76 -13.06 11.60 -9.45
N LEU A 77 -13.45 12.09 -8.27
CA LEU A 77 -14.62 11.61 -7.53
C LEU A 77 -15.92 12.06 -8.21
N PRO A 78 -17.03 11.32 -8.06
CA PRO A 78 -18.32 11.75 -8.58
C PRO A 78 -18.73 13.08 -7.95
N GLY A 79 -19.23 14.01 -8.77
CA GLY A 79 -19.64 15.34 -8.29
C GLY A 79 -18.50 16.30 -7.99
N THR A 80 -17.22 15.93 -8.24
CA THR A 80 -16.08 16.85 -8.14
C THR A 80 -15.41 17.05 -9.48
N SER A 81 -15.01 18.30 -9.78
CA SER A 81 -14.23 18.62 -10.99
C SER A 81 -12.73 18.50 -10.75
N LYS A 82 -12.29 18.55 -9.48
CA LYS A 82 -10.87 18.48 -9.11
C LYS A 82 -10.48 17.02 -8.84
N PRO A 83 -9.40 16.51 -9.46
CA PRO A 83 -8.86 15.21 -9.13
C PRO A 83 -8.18 15.21 -7.76
N VAL A 84 -8.21 14.06 -7.09
CA VAL A 84 -7.51 13.80 -5.83
C VAL A 84 -6.47 12.71 -6.05
N THR A 85 -5.30 12.87 -5.42
CA THR A 85 -4.20 11.89 -5.48
C THR A 85 -4.08 11.18 -4.13
N VAL A 86 -4.11 9.86 -4.14
CA VAL A 86 -3.93 8.99 -2.96
C VAL A 86 -2.76 8.04 -3.18
N SER A 87 -2.17 7.51 -2.10
CA SER A 87 -1.18 6.44 -2.24
C SER A 87 -1.85 5.15 -2.72
N ALA A 88 -1.13 4.35 -3.51
CA ALA A 88 -1.66 3.13 -4.12
C ALA A 88 -2.13 2.10 -3.08
N HIS A 89 -1.38 1.90 -1.99
CA HIS A 89 -1.79 1.00 -0.90
C HIS A 89 -3.07 1.48 -0.20
N ARG A 90 -3.27 2.80 -0.05
CA ARG A 90 -4.52 3.38 0.48
C ARG A 90 -5.66 3.16 -0.48
N PHE A 91 -5.43 3.33 -1.78
CA PHE A 91 -6.45 3.07 -2.79
C PHE A 91 -6.87 1.60 -2.81
N ALA A 92 -5.94 0.66 -2.67
CA ALA A 92 -6.24 -0.75 -2.53
C ALA A 92 -7.06 -1.05 -1.27
N PHE A 93 -6.65 -0.51 -0.12
CA PHE A 93 -7.41 -0.68 1.13
C PHE A 93 -8.83 -0.12 1.00
N TRP A 94 -8.97 1.08 0.43
CA TRP A 94 -10.27 1.69 0.18
C TRP A 94 -11.13 0.87 -0.79
N THR A 95 -10.54 0.31 -1.83
CA THR A 95 -11.24 -0.58 -2.77
C THR A 95 -11.70 -1.85 -2.07
N HIS A 96 -10.85 -2.45 -1.24
CA HIS A 96 -11.10 -3.72 -0.55
C HIS A 96 -12.12 -3.59 0.60
N HIS A 97 -12.07 -2.50 1.38
CA HIS A 97 -12.95 -2.29 2.53
C HIS A 97 -14.13 -1.35 2.25
N GLY A 98 -14.13 -0.65 1.11
CA GLY A 98 -15.16 0.32 0.73
C GLY A 98 -15.03 1.70 1.37
N ALA A 99 -14.19 1.85 2.40
CA ALA A 99 -13.84 3.13 3.01
C ALA A 99 -12.36 3.13 3.44
N LEU A 100 -11.77 4.32 3.58
CA LEU A 100 -10.52 4.46 4.33
C LEU A 100 -10.80 4.50 5.84
N PRO A 101 -9.87 4.01 6.68
CA PRO A 101 -10.03 4.13 8.12
C PRO A 101 -9.98 5.61 8.53
N ASP A 102 -10.82 5.99 9.49
CA ASP A 102 -10.90 7.36 10.01
C ASP A 102 -9.60 7.79 10.70
N GLU A 103 -8.90 6.83 11.30
CA GLU A 103 -7.67 6.99 12.06
C GLU A 103 -6.73 5.79 11.88
N GLY A 104 -5.46 5.98 12.25
CA GLY A 104 -4.42 4.96 12.08
C GLY A 104 -3.60 5.09 10.79
N VAL A 105 -2.64 4.19 10.64
CA VAL A 105 -1.70 4.11 9.52
C VAL A 105 -1.93 2.82 8.75
N LEU A 106 -1.69 2.84 7.44
CA LEU A 106 -1.59 1.61 6.66
C LEU A 106 -0.12 1.24 6.58
N GLU A 107 0.23 0.15 7.24
CA GLU A 107 1.62 -0.26 7.42
C GLU A 107 1.98 -1.39 6.46
N HIS A 108 3.20 -1.31 5.90
CA HIS A 108 3.80 -2.39 5.12
C HIS A 108 4.65 -3.29 6.01
N HIS A 109 4.11 -4.43 6.46
CA HIS A 109 4.91 -5.46 7.15
C HIS A 109 5.92 -6.13 6.21
N CYS A 110 5.58 -6.26 4.93
CA CYS A 110 6.47 -6.79 3.90
C CYS A 110 7.66 -5.87 3.55
N ASN A 111 7.64 -4.60 4.00
CA ASN A 111 8.64 -3.57 3.68
C ASN A 111 8.85 -3.30 2.18
N GLU A 112 7.84 -3.58 1.35
CA GLU A 112 7.84 -3.28 -0.08
C GLU A 112 6.89 -2.09 -0.37
N PRO A 113 7.42 -0.88 -0.69
CA PRO A 113 6.62 0.34 -0.87
C PRO A 113 5.58 0.29 -1.99
N LEU A 114 5.81 -0.53 -3.02
CA LEU A 114 4.86 -0.72 -4.13
C LEU A 114 3.84 -1.82 -3.87
N CYS A 115 3.96 -2.57 -2.78
CA CYS A 115 3.00 -3.61 -2.44
C CYS A 115 1.65 -3.00 -2.07
N VAL A 116 0.57 -3.55 -2.62
CA VAL A 116 -0.80 -3.13 -2.30
C VAL A 116 -1.66 -4.24 -1.70
N ARG A 117 -1.09 -5.44 -1.50
CA ARG A 117 -1.81 -6.60 -0.97
C ARG A 117 -2.33 -6.33 0.45
N ILE A 118 -3.64 -6.42 0.64
CA ILE A 118 -4.29 -6.25 1.94
C ILE A 118 -4.24 -7.58 2.70
N ALA A 119 -3.31 -7.70 3.64
CA ALA A 119 -3.08 -8.86 4.49
C ALA A 119 -2.18 -8.48 5.68
N THR A 120 -2.25 -9.23 6.77
CA THR A 120 -1.52 -8.95 8.03
C THR A 120 0.01 -8.95 7.89
N ASP A 121 0.54 -9.67 6.90
CA ASP A 121 1.97 -9.76 6.54
C ASP A 121 2.37 -8.78 5.42
N HIS A 122 1.40 -8.07 4.84
CA HIS A 122 1.59 -7.07 3.79
C HIS A 122 1.07 -5.70 4.23
N VAL A 123 0.06 -5.15 3.56
CA VAL A 123 -0.58 -3.89 3.93
C VAL A 123 -1.75 -4.18 4.85
N HIS A 124 -1.76 -3.58 6.03
CA HIS A 124 -2.89 -3.69 6.96
C HIS A 124 -3.08 -2.39 7.74
N ALA A 125 -4.27 -2.21 8.29
CA ALA A 125 -4.56 -1.10 9.19
C ALA A 125 -3.92 -1.36 10.55
N SER A 126 -3.15 -0.38 11.00
CA SER A 126 -2.43 -0.39 12.28
C SER A 126 -2.63 0.96 12.99
N THR A 127 -2.41 1.00 14.30
CA THR A 127 -2.33 2.28 15.02
C THR A 127 -0.92 2.83 14.93
N GLN A 128 -0.72 4.15 15.12
CA GLN A 128 0.64 4.69 15.13
C GLN A 128 1.52 4.02 16.21
N SER A 129 0.95 3.71 17.38
CA SER A 129 1.65 3.01 18.45
C SER A 129 2.00 1.57 18.08
N ALA A 130 1.07 0.81 17.48
CA ALA A 130 1.33 -0.54 17.01
C ALA A 130 2.38 -0.56 15.88
N ASN A 131 2.33 0.39 14.95
CA ASN A 131 3.34 0.56 13.91
C ASN A 131 4.72 0.89 14.49
N LEU A 132 4.80 1.75 15.51
CA LEU A 132 6.06 2.03 16.21
C LEU A 132 6.59 0.79 16.95
N ILE A 133 5.75 0.07 17.68
CA ILE A 133 6.14 -1.17 18.39
C ILE A 133 6.59 -2.23 17.38
N HIS A 134 5.85 -2.44 16.30
CA HIS A 134 6.26 -3.37 15.26
C HIS A 134 7.57 -2.91 14.62
N ALA A 135 7.76 -1.61 14.35
CA ALA A 135 9.02 -1.09 13.87
C ALA A 135 10.17 -1.36 14.85
N ILE A 136 9.96 -1.22 16.16
CA ILE A 136 10.96 -1.57 17.19
C ILE A 136 11.28 -3.06 17.16
N ASN A 137 10.26 -3.92 17.25
CA ASN A 137 10.43 -5.37 17.34
C ASN A 137 11.03 -5.99 16.08
N SER A 138 10.71 -5.42 14.91
CA SER A 138 11.29 -5.82 13.63
C SER A 138 12.59 -5.09 13.33
N GLY A 139 13.20 -4.36 14.28
CA GLY A 139 14.45 -3.64 14.03
C GLY A 139 14.34 -2.43 13.11
N ARG A 140 13.17 -2.12 12.54
CA ARG A 140 12.92 -0.93 11.70
C ARG A 140 12.98 0.41 12.45
N HIS A 141 12.84 0.41 13.78
CA HIS A 141 13.03 1.60 14.64
C HIS A 141 14.51 1.76 15.07
N HIS A 142 15.30 0.68 14.95
CA HIS A 142 16.73 0.65 15.26
C HIS A 142 17.51 0.03 14.08
N ASN A 143 17.36 0.58 12.87
CA ASN A 143 18.19 0.29 11.68
C ASN A 143 18.63 -1.18 11.43
N SER A 144 17.88 -2.20 11.86
CA SER A 144 18.35 -3.60 11.90
C SER A 144 17.52 -4.60 11.09
N GLU A 145 16.54 -4.14 10.31
CA GLU A 145 16.00 -4.87 9.16
C GLU A 145 16.07 -4.00 7.91
N THR A 146 16.06 -4.62 6.72
CA THR A 146 16.20 -3.97 5.41
C THR A 146 15.05 -3.01 5.08
N VAL A 147 15.01 -1.87 5.77
CA VAL A 147 14.13 -0.75 5.43
C VAL A 147 14.71 -0.08 4.20
N VAL A 148 13.89 0.10 3.16
CA VAL A 148 14.26 0.93 2.04
C VAL A 148 14.50 2.35 2.55
N ASP A 149 15.75 2.81 2.47
CA ASP A 149 16.17 4.15 2.89
C ASP A 149 15.23 5.19 2.28
N SER A 150 14.68 6.08 3.11
CA SER A 150 13.76 7.13 2.66
C SER A 150 14.35 8.00 1.54
N ALA A 151 15.67 8.17 1.49
CA ALA A 151 16.34 8.89 0.42
C ALA A 151 16.41 8.08 -0.89
N ARG A 152 16.41 6.74 -0.80
CA ARG A 152 16.58 5.81 -1.93
C ARG A 152 15.29 5.07 -2.30
N ARG A 153 14.18 5.35 -1.61
CA ARG A 153 12.89 4.66 -1.82
C ARG A 153 12.33 4.84 -3.22
N ALA A 154 12.44 6.04 -3.77
CA ALA A 154 12.00 6.28 -5.14
C ALA A 154 12.78 5.42 -6.14
N ASP A 155 14.08 5.23 -5.95
CA ASP A 155 14.93 4.45 -6.84
C ASP A 155 14.69 2.94 -6.68
N HIS A 156 14.54 2.47 -5.44
CA HIS A 156 14.06 1.10 -5.14
C HIS A 156 12.76 0.81 -5.88
N SER A 157 11.74 1.64 -5.69
CA SER A 157 10.43 1.46 -6.31
C SER A 157 10.51 1.47 -7.85
N ARG A 158 11.34 2.34 -8.44
CA ARG A 158 11.55 2.34 -9.89
C ARG A 158 12.18 1.05 -10.38
N ALA A 159 13.21 0.55 -9.68
CA ALA A 159 13.89 -0.69 -10.02
C ALA A 159 12.95 -1.90 -9.92
N VAL A 160 12.17 -2.01 -8.82
CA VAL A 160 11.16 -3.06 -8.65
C VAL A 160 10.10 -2.97 -9.73
N ARG A 161 9.58 -1.77 -10.04
CA ARG A 161 8.60 -1.58 -11.11
C ARG A 161 9.13 -2.02 -12.47
N ALA A 162 10.36 -1.67 -12.82
CA ALA A 162 10.98 -2.09 -14.07
C ALA A 162 11.08 -3.61 -14.15
N LEU A 163 11.64 -4.25 -13.11
CA LEU A 163 11.76 -5.71 -13.02
C LEU A 163 10.41 -6.41 -13.19
N VAL A 164 9.36 -5.90 -12.56
CA VAL A 164 8.02 -6.50 -12.64
C VAL A 164 7.38 -6.32 -14.02
N ILE A 165 7.63 -5.20 -14.70
CA ILE A 165 7.13 -4.95 -16.06
C ILE A 165 7.86 -5.82 -17.08
N ASP A 166 9.17 -5.98 -16.95
CA ASP A 166 10.02 -6.68 -17.93
C ASP A 166 9.97 -8.21 -17.76
N GLY A 167 9.61 -8.68 -16.56
CA GLY A 167 9.54 -10.09 -16.21
C GLY A 167 10.16 -10.31 -14.85
N PHE A 168 9.33 -10.64 -13.85
CA PHE A 168 9.78 -10.76 -12.47
C PHE A 168 10.81 -11.90 -12.31
N ASP A 169 11.94 -11.57 -11.69
CA ASP A 169 12.94 -12.53 -11.21
C ASP A 169 13.16 -12.35 -9.70
N ALA A 170 12.98 -13.43 -8.94
CA ALA A 170 13.08 -13.39 -7.48
C ALA A 170 14.50 -13.10 -6.96
N GLY A 171 15.53 -13.47 -7.71
CA GLY A 171 16.93 -13.22 -7.38
C GLY A 171 17.29 -11.74 -7.51
N GLU A 172 16.96 -11.14 -8.65
CA GLU A 172 17.14 -9.70 -8.91
C GLU A 172 16.30 -8.85 -7.95
N TYR A 173 15.07 -9.26 -7.66
CA TYR A 173 14.25 -8.59 -6.66
C TYR A 173 14.93 -8.54 -5.29
N ARG A 174 15.52 -9.66 -4.86
CA ARG A 174 16.27 -9.73 -3.59
C ARG A 174 17.48 -8.80 -3.60
N LYS A 175 18.24 -8.74 -4.71
CA LYS A 175 19.38 -7.83 -4.87
C LYS A 175 18.94 -6.36 -4.77
N ILE A 176 17.86 -5.98 -5.45
CA ILE A 176 17.31 -4.62 -5.40
C ILE A 176 16.98 -4.24 -3.96
N ARG A 177 16.31 -5.14 -3.21
CA ARG A 177 15.98 -4.90 -1.79
C ARG A 177 17.22 -4.71 -0.93
N THR A 178 18.24 -5.56 -1.09
CA THR A 178 19.50 -5.43 -0.34
C THR A 178 20.24 -4.14 -0.68
N ASN A 179 20.29 -3.77 -1.96
CA ASN A 179 21.04 -2.59 -2.43
C ASN A 179 20.45 -1.26 -1.95
N HIS A 180 19.14 -1.22 -1.70
CA HIS A 180 18.43 -0.04 -1.22
C HIS A 180 18.06 -0.10 0.27
N ALA A 181 18.47 -1.17 0.96
CA ALA A 181 18.37 -1.25 2.40
C ALA A 181 19.29 -0.21 3.05
N THR A 182 18.85 0.38 4.16
CA THR A 182 19.72 1.15 5.05
C THR A 182 20.86 0.25 5.51
N ALA A 183 22.12 0.72 5.41
CA ALA A 183 23.27 -0.03 5.90
C ALA A 183 23.13 -0.28 7.42
N ALA A 184 23.36 -1.52 7.87
CA ALA A 184 23.41 -1.83 9.29
C ALA A 184 24.53 -1.01 9.94
N VAL A 185 24.20 -0.21 10.95
CA VAL A 185 25.22 0.42 11.79
C VAL A 185 25.82 -0.68 12.65
N THR A 186 27.05 -1.11 12.33
CA THR A 186 27.85 -1.92 13.25
C THR A 186 28.23 -1.03 14.42
N LEU A 187 27.50 -1.13 15.54
CA LEU A 187 27.97 -0.55 16.77
C LEU A 187 29.19 -1.35 17.25
N PRO A 188 30.32 -0.70 17.59
CA PRO A 188 31.40 -1.40 18.27
C PRO A 188 30.87 -1.97 19.59
N LEU A 189 31.14 -3.24 19.82
CA LEU A 189 30.98 -3.86 21.13
C LEU A 189 31.92 -3.11 22.09
N PHE A 190 31.35 -2.33 23.00
CA PHE A 190 32.05 -1.77 24.16
C PHE A 190 31.51 -2.42 25.43
#